data_AF-A0A6A6T064-F1
#
_entry.id   AF-A0A6A6T064-F1
#
_cell.length_a   1.000
_cell.length_b   1.000
_cell.length_c   1.000
_cell.angle_alpha   90.00
_cell.angle_beta   90.00
_cell.angle_gamma   90.00
#
_symmetry.space_group_name_H-M   'P 1'
#
loop_
_entity.id
_entity.type
_entity.pdbx_description
1 polymer ?
#
loop_
_entity_poly.entity_id
_entity_poly.type
_entity_poly.pdbx_seq_one_letter_code
_entity_poly.pdbx_strand_id
1 'polypeptide(L)'
;LPIEIEHKIMGYSDLASLLIVRRVNKKAMQVIDYLPDWRKVLDNAPNVVRMAVGIKTAHRFTLPRLVQRLERRTCSFCQQPAPYFSVFSLTR
;
A
#
# COMPACT_ATOMS: atom_id res chain seq x y z
N LEU A 1 -13.37 16.45 9.11
CA LEU A 1 -13.01 17.33 7.99
C LEU A 1 -13.82 16.89 6.77
N PRO A 2 -13.84 17.66 5.67
CA PRO A 2 -14.25 17.12 4.37
C PRO A 2 -13.39 15.90 4.02
N ILE A 3 -14.02 14.86 3.48
CA ILE A 3 -13.39 13.55 3.24
C ILE A 3 -12.21 13.67 2.25
N GLU A 4 -12.29 14.62 1.33
CA GLU A 4 -11.27 14.90 0.32
C GLU A 4 -9.97 15.38 0.97
N ILE A 5 -10.08 16.19 2.02
CA ILE A 5 -8.91 16.70 2.77
C ILE A 5 -8.34 15.58 3.63
N GLU A 6 -9.19 14.77 4.27
CA GLU A 6 -8.76 13.59 5.02
C GLU A 6 -7.98 12.64 4.12
N HIS A 7 -8.52 12.33 2.93
CA HIS A 7 -7.84 11.48 1.95
C HIS A 7 -6.50 12.04 1.49
N LYS A 8 -6.42 13.35 1.25
CA LYS A 8 -5.18 14.01 0.84
C LYS A 8 -4.10 13.92 1.92
N ILE A 9 -4.47 14.15 3.18
CA ILE A 9 -3.55 14.01 4.33
C ILE A 9 -3.06 12.56 4.46
N MET A 10 -3.98 11.60 4.36
CA MET A 10 -3.62 10.18 4.40
C MET A 10 -2.68 9.78 3.26
N GLY A 11 -2.86 10.36 2.06
CA GLY A 11 -1.98 10.12 0.90
C GLY A 11 -0.51 10.53 1.11
N TYR A 12 -0.23 11.49 1.99
CA TYR A 12 1.14 11.90 2.34
C TYR A 12 1.77 11.03 3.43
N SER A 13 0.97 10.22 4.13
CA SER A 13 1.44 9.37 5.21
C SER A 13 2.08 8.09 4.67
N ASP A 14 3.08 7.57 5.38
CA ASP A 14 3.65 6.27 5.09
C ASP A 14 2.67 5.13 5.43
N LEU A 15 2.91 3.95 4.85
CA LEU A 15 2.03 2.80 5.03
C LEU A 15 1.92 2.37 6.50
N ALA A 16 2.98 2.51 7.30
CA ALA A 16 2.94 2.13 8.72
C ALA A 16 2.04 3.10 9.52
N SER A 17 2.17 4.40 9.28
CA SER A 17 1.31 5.43 9.88
C SER A 17 -0.16 5.20 9.53
N LEU A 18 -0.48 4.86 8.28
CA LEU A 18 -1.85 4.51 7.88
C LEU A 18 -2.37 3.29 8.65
N LEU A 19 -1.57 2.24 8.78
CA LEU A 19 -1.96 1.06 9.55
C LEU A 19 -2.22 1.36 11.04
N ILE A 20 -1.48 2.31 11.62
CA ILE A 20 -1.69 2.76 12.99
C ILE A 20 -3.01 3.54 13.09
N VAL A 21 -3.21 4.55 12.23
CA VAL A 21 -4.44 5.36 12.20
C VAL A 21 -5.68 4.49 12.02
N ARG A 22 -5.60 3.48 11.15
CA ARG A 22 -6.69 2.53 10.89
C ARG A 22 -7.15 1.78 12.15
N ARG A 23 -6.27 1.62 13.14
CA ARG A 23 -6.56 0.91 14.39
C ARG A 23 -7.08 1.83 15.50
N VAL A 24 -7.05 3.15 15.33
CA VAL A 24 -7.41 4.10 16.39
C VAL A 24 -8.91 4.08 16.69
N ASN A 25 -9.76 4.11 15.67
CA ASN A 25 -11.22 4.01 15.83
C ASN A 25 -11.91 3.58 14.52
N LYS A 26 -13.21 3.25 14.61
CA LYS A 26 -14.02 2.79 13.44
C LYS A 26 -14.09 3.83 12.32
N LYS A 27 -14.15 5.12 12.65
CA LYS A 27 -14.22 6.19 11.64
C LYS A 27 -12.91 6.28 10.86
N ALA A 28 -11.77 6.26 11.55
CA ALA A 28 -10.44 6.26 10.94
C ALA A 28 -10.21 5.01 10.10
N MET A 29 -10.70 3.86 10.56
CA MET A 29 -10.72 2.63 9.77
C MET A 29 -11.48 2.81 8.46
N GLN A 30 -12.69 3.35 8.51
CA GLN A 30 -13.52 3.61 7.34
C GLN A 30 -12.84 4.59 6.37
N VAL A 31 -12.31 5.71 6.85
CA VAL A 31 -11.60 6.69 6.01
C VAL A 31 -10.48 6.02 5.22
N ILE A 32 -9.70 5.16 5.87
CA ILE A 32 -8.62 4.43 5.19
C ILE A 32 -9.17 3.37 4.22
N ASP A 33 -10.21 2.63 4.61
CA ASP A 33 -10.83 1.61 3.76
C ASP A 33 -11.54 2.19 2.52
N TYR A 34 -11.89 3.48 2.54
CA TYR A 34 -12.44 4.23 1.41
C TYR A 34 -11.39 4.95 0.56
N LEU A 35 -10.10 4.94 0.95
CA LEU A 35 -9.04 5.47 0.10
C LEU A 35 -8.96 4.65 -1.20
N PRO A 36 -9.05 5.28 -2.38
CA PRO A 36 -8.99 4.57 -3.66
C PRO A 36 -7.71 3.74 -3.82
N ASP A 37 -6.56 4.31 -3.46
CA ASP A 37 -5.26 3.63 -3.54
C ASP A 37 -5.18 2.45 -2.57
N TRP A 38 -5.80 2.57 -1.39
CA TRP A 38 -5.79 1.52 -0.38
C TRP A 38 -6.60 0.32 -0.86
N ARG A 39 -7.81 0.58 -1.36
CA ARG A 39 -8.68 -0.43 -1.95
C ARG A 39 -8.00 -1.11 -3.14
N LYS A 40 -7.39 -0.33 -4.04
CA LYS A 40 -6.66 -0.87 -5.19
C LYS A 40 -5.53 -1.82 -4.79
N VAL A 41 -4.77 -1.50 -3.73
CA VAL A 41 -3.72 -2.39 -3.21
C VAL A 41 -4.31 -3.64 -2.58
N LEU A 42 -5.36 -3.52 -1.76
CA LEU A 42 -5.95 -4.68 -1.10
C LEU A 42 -6.67 -5.63 -2.07
N ASP A 43 -7.29 -5.10 -3.12
CA ASP A 43 -8.00 -5.91 -4.12
C ASP A 43 -7.03 -6.67 -5.04
N ASN A 44 -5.90 -6.04 -5.40
CA ASN A 44 -4.97 -6.61 -6.40
C ASN A 44 -3.72 -7.26 -5.78
N ALA A 45 -3.24 -6.75 -4.63
CA ALA A 45 -1.95 -7.11 -4.07
C ALA A 45 -1.90 -7.05 -2.52
N PRO A 46 -2.82 -7.71 -1.79
CA PRO A 46 -2.89 -7.62 -0.32
C PRO A 46 -1.63 -8.18 0.37
N ASN A 47 -0.95 -9.13 -0.28
CA ASN A 47 0.28 -9.72 0.22
C ASN A 47 1.43 -8.71 0.34
N VAL A 48 1.42 -7.63 -0.46
CA VAL A 48 2.47 -6.60 -0.40
C VAL A 48 2.39 -5.82 0.91
N VAL A 49 1.18 -5.55 1.40
CA VAL A 49 0.98 -4.91 2.71
C VAL A 49 1.47 -5.85 3.83
N ARG A 50 1.11 -7.14 3.76
CA ARG A 50 1.57 -8.15 4.73
C ARG A 50 3.08 -8.28 4.74
N MET A 51 3.70 -8.36 3.56
CA MET A 51 5.14 -8.41 3.38
C MET A 51 5.78 -7.16 3.99
N ALA A 52 5.34 -5.96 3.61
CA ALA A 52 5.90 -4.71 4.11
C ALA A 52 5.86 -4.57 5.63
N VAL A 53 4.82 -5.09 6.28
CA VAL A 53 4.73 -5.19 7.74
C VAL A 53 5.71 -6.24 8.27
N GLY A 54 5.74 -7.44 7.68
CA GLY A 54 6.60 -8.54 8.11
C GLY A 54 8.09 -8.24 8.04
N ILE A 55 8.55 -7.61 6.95
CA ILE A 55 9.96 -7.19 6.78
C ILE A 55 10.25 -5.80 7.36
N LYS A 56 9.29 -5.20 8.08
CA LYS A 56 9.41 -3.89 8.75
C LYS A 56 9.78 -2.73 7.80
N THR A 57 9.33 -2.74 6.55
CA THR A 57 9.60 -1.68 5.57
C THR A 57 8.42 -0.75 5.31
N ALA A 58 7.27 -0.97 5.94
CA ALA A 58 6.06 -0.16 5.72
C ALA A 58 6.24 1.35 5.98
N HIS A 59 7.19 1.75 6.83
CA HIS A 59 7.49 3.16 7.12
C HIS A 59 8.29 3.87 6.00
N ARG A 60 8.83 3.12 5.02
CA ARG A 60 9.77 3.66 4.02
C ARG A 60 9.09 4.27 2.78
N PHE A 61 7.79 4.08 2.63
CA PHE A 61 7.08 4.50 1.44
C PHE A 61 5.63 4.86 1.74
N THR A 62 5.09 5.77 0.92
CA THR A 62 3.69 6.17 0.95
C THR A 62 2.84 5.26 0.08
N LEU A 63 1.54 5.27 0.34
CA LEU A 63 0.57 4.47 -0.41
C LEU A 63 0.53 4.82 -1.91
N PRO A 64 0.52 6.10 -2.35
CA PRO A 64 0.55 6.43 -3.78
C PRO A 64 1.85 5.95 -4.47
N ARG A 65 2.99 6.06 -3.76
CA ARG A 65 4.28 5.55 -4.26
C ARG A 65 4.26 4.04 -4.42
N LEU A 66 3.58 3.32 -3.52
CA LEU A 66 3.41 1.87 -3.64
C LEU A 66 2.58 1.52 -4.88
N VAL A 67 1.42 2.16 -5.08
CA VAL A 67 0.56 1.92 -6.25
C VAL A 67 1.34 2.16 -7.54
N GLN A 68 2.02 3.30 -7.65
CA GLN A 68 2.81 3.62 -8.83
C GLN A 68 3.90 2.58 -9.12
N ARG A 69 4.45 1.93 -8.08
CA ARG A 69 5.48 0.89 -8.24
C ARG A 69 4.88 -0.46 -8.62
N LEU A 70 3.69 -0.80 -8.10
CA LEU A 70 2.98 -2.03 -8.46
C LEU A 70 2.45 -2.02 -9.88
N GLU A 71 2.14 -0.85 -10.43
CA GLU A 71 1.71 -0.69 -11.82
C GLU A 71 2.86 -0.80 -12.83
N ARG A 72 4.11 -0.68 -12.38
CA ARG A 72 5.26 -0.82 -13.26
C ARG A 72 5.51 -2.29 -13.57
N ARG A 73 5.75 -2.57 -14.85
CA ARG A 73 6.12 -3.91 -15.33
C ARG A 73 7.60 -4.24 -15.15
N THR A 74 8.41 -3.29 -14.67
CA THR A 74 9.86 -3.43 -14.53
C THR A 74 10.32 -3.10 -13.12
N CYS A 75 11.31 -3.84 -12.64
CA CYS A 75 11.95 -3.59 -11.35
C CYS A 75 12.79 -2.31 -11.43
N SER A 76 12.72 -1.49 -10.38
CA SER A 76 13.44 -0.20 -10.36
C SER A 76 14.93 -0.33 -10.06
N PHE A 77 15.38 -1.48 -9.54
CA PHE A 77 16.79 -1.74 -9.26
C PHE A 77 17.49 -2.42 -10.43
N CYS A 78 16.91 -3.51 -10.97
CA CYS A 78 17.56 -4.31 -12.01
C CYS A 78 17.00 -4.10 -13.42
N GLN A 79 15.97 -3.27 -13.60
CA GLN A 79 15.27 -2.99 -14.88
C GLN A 79 14.69 -4.22 -15.60
N GLN A 80 14.86 -5.41 -15.03
CA GLN A 80 14.24 -6.63 -15.53
C GLN A 80 12.72 -6.52 -15.44
N PRO A 81 11.99 -7.18 -16.36
CA PRO A 81 10.56 -7.35 -16.18
C PRO A 81 10.33 -7.94 -14.78
N ALA A 82 9.39 -7.36 -14.04
CA ALA A 82 8.91 -7.88 -12.77
C ALA A 82 7.65 -8.70 -13.08
N PRO A 83 7.76 -9.96 -13.55
CA PRO A 83 6.60 -10.83 -13.55
C PRO A 83 6.14 -10.97 -12.10
N TYR A 84 4.83 -11.00 -11.88
CA TYR A 84 4.22 -11.19 -10.57
C TYR A 84 4.84 -12.44 -9.92
N PHE A 85 5.81 -12.28 -9.03
CA PHE A 85 6.38 -13.39 -8.29
C PHE A 85 5.38 -13.72 -7.18
N SER A 86 4.63 -14.80 -7.36
CA SER A 86 3.90 -15.39 -6.24
C SER A 86 4.94 -15.90 -5.24
N VAL A 87 5.14 -15.15 -4.16
CA VAL A 87 6.11 -15.48 -3.10
C VAL A 87 5.81 -16.85 -2.47
N PHE A 88 4.56 -17.32 -2.55
CA PHE A 88 4.14 -18.62 -2.05
C PHE A 88 4.44 -19.78 -3.00
N SER A 89 4.37 -19.57 -4.31
CA SER A 89 4.61 -20.66 -5.28
C SER A 89 6.01 -20.62 -5.90
N LEU A 90 6.75 -19.52 -5.74
CA LEU A 90 8.05 -19.28 -6.40
C LEU A 90 8.01 -19.56 -7.91
N THR A 91 6.82 -19.50 -8.50
CA THR A 91 6.57 -19.70 -9.92
C THR A 91 5.97 -18.43 -10.49
N ARG A 92 6.28 -18.21 -11.77
CA ARG A 92 5.79 -17.12 -12.59
C ARG A 92 4.29 -17.25 -12.87
#